data_AF-A0A2H0N1Q2-F1
#
_entry.id   AF-A0A2H0N1Q2-F1
#
_cell.length_a   1.000
_cell.length_b   1.000
_cell.length_c   1.000
_cell.angle_alpha   90.00
_cell.angle_beta   90.00
_cell.angle_gamma   90.00
#
_symmetry.space_group_name_H-M   'P 1'
#
loop_
_entity.id
_entity.type
_entity.pdbx_description
1 polymer ?
#
loop_
_entity_poly.entity_id
_entity_poly.type
_entity_poly.pdbx_seq_one_letter_code
_entity_poly.pdbx_strand_id
1 'polypeptide(L)'
;MEKTIKVKATKFCPNCGVEIDAKAEICPKCGVRIKREEVKNPGIAAVLSVLYVGLGQIYNGEVGKGIGFIIIGIILIVSMFILIGFILYPIFWIFNVYDAYTTAKKINLNEDSSI
;
A
#
# COMPACT_ATOMS: atom_id res chain seq x y z
N MET A 1 33.69 23.41 -8.99
CA MET A 1 32.85 22.62 -9.92
C MET A 1 32.34 21.41 -9.17
N GLU A 2 31.25 21.56 -8.44
CA GLU A 2 30.61 20.46 -7.71
C GLU A 2 29.70 19.74 -8.73
N LYS A 3 30.19 18.66 -9.33
CA LYS A 3 29.35 17.80 -10.17
C LYS A 3 28.40 17.08 -9.23
N THR A 4 27.16 17.54 -9.14
CA THR A 4 26.07 16.80 -8.49
C THR A 4 25.92 15.46 -9.21
N ILE A 5 26.47 14.40 -8.63
CA ILE A 5 26.26 13.02 -9.08
C ILE A 5 24.79 12.73 -8.80
N LYS A 6 23.96 12.74 -9.86
CA LYS A 6 22.59 12.22 -9.77
C LYS A 6 22.70 10.70 -9.61
N VAL A 7 22.73 10.23 -8.38
CA VAL A 7 22.56 8.82 -8.05
C VAL A 7 21.15 8.45 -8.51
N LYS A 8 21.04 7.77 -9.65
CA LYS A 8 19.77 7.18 -10.10
C LYS A 8 19.51 5.97 -9.23
N ALA A 9 18.30 5.87 -8.68
CA ALA A 9 17.87 4.65 -8.01
C ALA A 9 17.91 3.48 -9.02
N THR A 10 18.60 2.41 -8.65
CA THR A 10 18.76 1.17 -9.43
C THR A 10 18.23 0.00 -8.60
N LYS A 11 17.83 -1.07 -9.26
CA LYS A 11 17.43 -2.34 -8.63
C LYS A 11 17.90 -3.52 -9.46
N PHE A 12 17.85 -4.72 -8.90
CA PHE A 12 18.25 -5.93 -9.61
C PHE A 12 17.09 -6.57 -10.37
N CYS A 13 17.36 -7.04 -11.58
CA CYS A 13 16.41 -7.85 -12.32
C CYS A 13 16.21 -9.22 -11.62
N PRO A 14 14.97 -9.60 -11.24
CA PRO A 14 14.69 -10.85 -10.53
C PRO A 14 14.93 -12.12 -11.36
N ASN A 15 15.09 -11.99 -12.69
CA ASN A 15 15.33 -13.13 -13.58
C ASN A 15 16.82 -13.33 -13.93
N CYS A 16 17.55 -12.24 -14.23
CA CYS A 16 18.93 -12.34 -14.74
C CYS A 16 19.98 -11.63 -13.89
N GLY A 17 19.60 -11.01 -12.77
CA GLY A 17 20.51 -10.39 -11.80
C GLY A 17 21.30 -9.17 -12.28
N VAL A 18 20.93 -8.57 -13.42
CA VAL A 18 21.59 -7.34 -13.89
C VAL A 18 21.00 -6.13 -13.17
N GLU A 19 21.85 -5.16 -12.84
CA GLU A 19 21.40 -3.85 -12.36
C GLU A 19 20.64 -3.13 -13.47
N ILE A 20 19.45 -2.66 -13.12
CA ILE A 20 18.55 -1.90 -14.00
C ILE A 20 18.08 -0.64 -13.28
N ASP A 21 17.65 0.35 -14.04
CA ASP A 21 17.01 1.54 -13.49
C ASP A 21 15.75 1.13 -12.70
N ALA A 22 15.51 1.72 -11.53
CA ALA A 22 14.35 1.41 -10.69
C ALA A 22 13.01 1.58 -11.43
N LYS A 23 12.99 2.43 -12.47
CA LYS A 23 11.81 2.71 -13.31
C LYS A 23 11.74 1.85 -14.57
N ALA A 24 12.65 0.92 -14.79
CA ALA A 24 12.61 0.06 -15.97
C ALA A 24 11.37 -0.85 -15.97
N GLU A 25 10.54 -0.77 -17.00
CA GLU A 25 9.37 -1.64 -17.20
C GLU A 25 9.74 -2.98 -17.85
N ILE A 26 10.83 -2.99 -18.63
CA ILE A 26 11.37 -4.16 -19.33
C ILE A 26 12.87 -4.20 -19.08
N CYS A 27 13.40 -5.37 -18.70
CA CYS A 27 14.84 -5.56 -18.58
C CYS A 27 15.50 -5.55 -19.97
N PRO A 28 16.49 -4.66 -20.24
CA PRO A 28 17.15 -4.59 -21.54
C PRO A 28 18.01 -5.81 -21.86
N LYS A 29 18.37 -6.63 -20.87
CA LYS A 29 19.21 -7.83 -21.04
C LYS A 29 18.42 -9.09 -21.36
N CYS A 30 17.31 -9.35 -20.67
CA CYS A 30 16.56 -10.61 -20.78
C CYS A 30 15.11 -10.45 -21.24
N GLY A 31 14.60 -9.22 -21.37
CA GLY A 31 13.24 -8.96 -21.86
C GLY A 31 12.10 -9.29 -20.87
N VAL A 32 12.40 -9.70 -19.64
CA VAL A 32 11.35 -9.88 -18.61
C VAL A 32 10.71 -8.54 -18.26
N ARG A 33 9.39 -8.56 -18.05
CA ARG A 33 8.65 -7.40 -17.56
C ARG A 33 8.86 -7.25 -16.06
N ILE A 34 9.23 -6.05 -15.63
CA ILE A 34 9.47 -5.71 -14.24
C ILE A 34 8.22 -5.01 -13.72
N LYS A 35 7.61 -5.57 -12.67
CA LYS A 35 6.51 -4.88 -11.99
C LYS A 35 7.07 -3.64 -11.30
N ARG A 36 6.43 -2.51 -11.53
CA ARG A 36 6.70 -1.28 -10.78
C ARG A 36 5.96 -1.37 -9.46
N GLU A 37 6.67 -1.38 -8.35
CA GLU A 37 6.07 -1.10 -7.05
C GLU A 37 6.08 0.42 -6.86
N GLU A 38 4.95 0.97 -6.49
CA GLU A 38 4.79 2.41 -6.32
C GLU A 38 4.91 2.75 -4.85
N VAL A 39 5.79 3.70 -4.52
CA VAL A 39 5.85 4.31 -3.20
C VAL A 39 4.50 4.96 -2.89
N LYS A 40 3.89 4.57 -1.77
CA LYS A 40 2.59 5.07 -1.31
C LYS A 40 2.77 6.10 -0.21
N ASN A 41 1.80 7.00 -0.01
CA ASN A 41 1.85 7.92 1.13
C ASN A 41 1.02 7.36 2.30
N PRO A 42 1.63 7.03 3.45
CA PRO A 42 0.90 6.48 4.60
C PRO A 42 -0.17 7.42 5.17
N GLY A 43 0.05 8.73 5.12
CA GLY A 43 -0.93 9.71 5.56
C GLY A 43 -2.17 9.73 4.68
N ILE A 44 -1.99 9.64 3.35
CA ILE A 44 -3.12 9.56 2.40
C ILE A 44 -3.89 8.25 2.62
N ALA A 45 -3.19 7.12 2.81
CA ALA A 45 -3.83 5.85 3.11
C ALA A 45 -4.69 5.92 4.39
N ALA A 46 -4.17 6.55 5.44
CA ALA A 46 -4.90 6.75 6.70
C ALA A 46 -6.14 7.63 6.52
N VAL A 47 -5.99 8.80 5.86
CA VAL A 47 -7.11 9.73 5.61
C VAL A 47 -8.19 9.07 4.77
N LEU A 48 -7.83 8.29 3.76
CA LEU A 48 -8.80 7.56 2.95
C LEU A 48 -9.59 6.56 3.79
N SER A 49 -8.94 5.81 4.69
CA SER A 49 -9.62 4.92 5.63
C SER A 49 -10.51 5.64 6.66
N VAL A 50 -10.12 6.86 7.07
CA VAL A 50 -10.95 7.71 7.94
C VAL A 50 -12.24 8.11 7.20
N LEU A 51 -12.14 8.54 5.94
CA LEU A 51 -13.27 8.95 5.12
C LEU A 51 -14.23 7.79 4.84
N TYR A 52 -13.69 6.62 4.52
CA TYR A 52 -14.50 5.43 4.30
C TYR A 52 -13.69 4.15 4.53
N VAL A 53 -14.26 3.25 5.32
CA VAL A 53 -13.66 1.97 5.67
C VAL A 53 -13.24 1.22 4.42
N GLY A 54 -11.98 0.81 4.37
CA GLY A 54 -11.42 -0.02 3.28
C GLY A 54 -10.82 0.75 2.11
N LEU A 55 -11.06 2.07 1.97
CA LEU A 55 -10.45 2.86 0.90
C LEU A 55 -8.92 2.94 1.02
N GLY A 56 -8.38 3.06 2.24
CA GLY A 56 -6.94 3.08 2.44
C GLY A 56 -6.25 1.79 1.96
N GLN A 57 -6.91 0.64 2.07
CA GLN A 57 -6.38 -0.63 1.58
C GLN A 57 -6.45 -0.75 0.06
N ILE A 58 -7.53 -0.24 -0.55
CA ILE A 58 -7.64 -0.15 -2.02
C ILE A 58 -6.54 0.75 -2.57
N TYR A 59 -6.25 1.87 -1.90
CA TYR A 59 -5.13 2.76 -2.25
C TYR A 59 -3.77 2.07 -2.15
N ASN A 60 -3.57 1.21 -1.15
CA ASN A 60 -2.38 0.39 -0.99
C ASN A 60 -2.25 -0.71 -2.06
N GLY A 61 -3.24 -0.90 -2.92
CA GLY A 61 -3.26 -1.97 -3.94
C GLY A 61 -3.81 -3.31 -3.42
N GLU A 62 -4.21 -3.39 -2.15
CA GLU A 62 -4.77 -4.58 -1.52
C GLU A 62 -6.31 -4.62 -1.67
N VAL A 63 -6.80 -4.66 -2.91
CA VAL A 63 -8.24 -4.56 -3.24
C VAL A 63 -9.09 -5.60 -2.51
N GLY A 64 -8.62 -6.86 -2.43
CA GLY A 64 -9.34 -7.93 -1.75
C GLY A 64 -9.54 -7.66 -0.25
N LYS A 65 -8.52 -7.15 0.44
CA LYS A 65 -8.63 -6.76 1.84
C LYS A 65 -9.55 -5.55 2.02
N GLY A 66 -9.45 -4.56 1.13
CA GLY A 66 -10.32 -3.39 1.13
C GLY A 66 -11.80 -3.76 1.02
N ILE A 67 -12.15 -4.64 0.07
CA ILE A 67 -13.52 -5.16 -0.08
C ILE A 67 -13.97 -5.90 1.19
N GLY A 68 -13.11 -6.74 1.78
CA GLY A 68 -13.41 -7.42 3.03
C GLY A 68 -13.74 -6.46 4.17
N PHE A 69 -12.95 -5.38 4.33
CA PHE A 69 -13.23 -4.35 5.33
C PHE A 69 -14.53 -3.60 5.06
N ILE A 70 -14.88 -3.31 3.81
CA ILE A 70 -16.16 -2.67 3.45
C ILE A 70 -17.34 -3.57 3.88
N ILE A 71 -17.28 -4.87 3.57
CA ILE A 71 -18.34 -5.82 3.93
C ILE A 71 -18.50 -5.90 5.45
N ILE A 72 -17.40 -6.04 6.19
CA ILE A 72 -17.41 -6.06 7.66
C ILE A 72 -17.98 -4.73 8.20
N GLY A 73 -17.56 -3.59 7.64
CA GLY A 73 -18.07 -2.27 8.01
C GLY A 73 -19.58 -2.17 7.85
N ILE A 74 -20.15 -2.65 6.75
CA ILE A 74 -21.59 -2.68 6.51
C ILE A 74 -22.30 -3.56 7.56
N ILE A 75 -21.78 -4.76 7.84
CA ILE A 75 -22.34 -5.67 8.86
C ILE A 75 -22.34 -5.01 10.25
N LEU A 76 -21.25 -4.32 10.62
CA LEU A 76 -21.14 -3.63 11.90
C LEU A 76 -22.09 -2.43 12.01
N ILE A 77 -22.31 -1.70 10.91
CA ILE A 77 -23.30 -0.61 10.84
C ILE A 77 -24.72 -1.18 11.00
N VAL A 78 -25.08 -2.25 10.29
CA VAL A 78 -26.39 -2.91 10.45
C VAL A 78 -26.55 -3.44 11.88
N SER A 79 -25.47 -3.91 12.50
CA SER A 79 -25.48 -4.39 13.88
C SER A 79 -25.66 -3.25 14.92
N MET A 80 -25.61 -1.98 14.52
CA MET A 80 -25.94 -0.85 15.42
C MET A 80 -27.41 -0.86 15.85
N PHE A 81 -28.32 -1.47 15.07
CA PHE A 81 -29.73 -1.65 15.47
C PHE A 81 -29.91 -2.53 16.72
N ILE A 82 -28.92 -3.35 17.06
CA ILE A 82 -28.92 -4.25 18.23
C ILE A 82 -28.02 -3.69 19.35
N LEU A 83 -27.61 -2.41 19.27
CA LEU A 83 -26.69 -1.71 20.18
C LEU A 83 -25.25 -2.27 20.25
N ILE A 84 -25.03 -3.53 19.87
CA ILE A 84 -23.70 -4.17 19.82
C ILE A 84 -22.74 -3.42 18.87
N GLY A 85 -23.26 -2.87 17.78
CA GLY A 85 -22.48 -2.12 16.79
C GLY A 85 -21.88 -0.83 17.33
N PHE A 86 -22.46 -0.21 18.38
CA PHE A 86 -21.97 1.06 18.93
C PHE A 86 -20.57 0.96 19.53
N ILE A 87 -20.19 -0.21 20.06
CA ILE A 87 -18.86 -0.43 20.65
C ILE A 87 -17.92 -1.04 19.59
N LEU A 88 -18.40 -2.01 18.81
CA LEU A 88 -17.56 -2.72 17.86
C LEU A 88 -17.14 -1.87 16.66
N TYR A 89 -18.04 -1.01 16.15
CA TYR A 89 -17.76 -0.16 15.00
C TYR A 89 -16.59 0.81 15.23
N PRO A 90 -16.53 1.62 16.30
CA PRO A 90 -15.41 2.54 16.51
C PRO A 90 -14.07 1.81 16.75
N ILE A 91 -14.08 0.66 17.43
CA ILE A 91 -12.87 -0.17 17.61
C ILE A 91 -12.36 -0.66 16.25
N PHE A 92 -13.24 -1.22 15.43
CA PHE A 92 -12.90 -1.68 14.10
C PHE A 92 -12.46 -0.54 13.18
N TRP A 93 -13.09 0.63 13.28
CA TRP A 93 -12.73 1.81 12.50
C TRP A 93 -11.32 2.31 12.82
N ILE A 94 -10.95 2.41 14.11
CA ILE A 94 -9.57 2.77 14.51
C ILE A 94 -8.58 1.73 13.97
N PHE A 95 -8.90 0.44 14.10
CA PHE A 95 -8.07 -0.63 13.55
C PHE A 95 -7.90 -0.50 12.03
N ASN A 96 -8.97 -0.22 11.30
CA ASN A 96 -8.95 -0.03 9.85
C ASN A 96 -7.98 1.08 9.40
N VAL A 97 -7.98 2.21 10.11
CA VAL A 97 -7.08 3.34 9.85
C VAL A 97 -5.63 2.96 10.15
N TYR A 98 -5.39 2.34 11.30
CA TYR A 98 -4.05 1.87 11.68
C TYR A 98 -3.49 0.86 10.68
N ASP A 99 -4.31 -0.08 10.24
CA ASP A 99 -3.91 -1.08 9.26
C ASP A 99 -3.54 -0.42 7.92
N ALA A 100 -4.33 0.56 7.44
CA ALA A 100 -4.02 1.25 6.18
C ALA A 100 -2.71 2.05 6.25
N TYR A 101 -2.46 2.73 7.37
CA TYR A 101 -1.22 3.45 7.62
C TYR A 101 -0.01 2.51 7.65
N THR A 102 -0.10 1.42 8.42
CA THR A 102 1.01 0.49 8.60
C THR A 102 1.30 -0.31 7.33
N THR A 103 0.27 -0.70 6.57
CA THR A 103 0.43 -1.35 5.26
C THR A 103 1.14 -0.43 4.27
N ALA A 104 0.74 0.84 4.16
CA ALA A 104 1.43 1.80 3.29
C ALA A 104 2.90 1.97 3.69
N LYS A 105 3.19 2.04 4.99
CA LYS A 105 4.57 2.12 5.50
C LYS A 105 5.38 0.87 5.14
N LYS A 106 4.80 -0.33 5.25
CA LYS A 106 5.46 -1.59 4.88
C LYS A 106 5.78 -1.65 3.38
N ILE A 107 4.86 -1.21 2.52
CA ILE A 107 5.07 -1.17 1.07
C ILE A 107 6.29 -0.30 0.73
N ASN A 108 6.40 0.88 1.35
CA ASN A 108 7.54 1.77 1.11
C ASN A 108 8.87 1.19 1.60
N LEU A 109 8.88 0.54 2.78
CA LEU A 109 10.08 -0.08 3.32
C LEU A 109 10.59 -1.22 2.43
N ASN A 110 9.68 -1.99 1.83
CA ASN A 110 10.05 -3.06 0.92
C ASN A 110 10.70 -2.50 -0.36
N GLU A 111 10.17 -1.40 -0.91
CA GLU A 111 10.77 -0.71 -2.06
C GLU A 111 12.17 -0.19 -1.72
N ASP A 112 12.36 0.47 -0.56
CA ASP A 112 13.67 1.00 -0.12
C ASP A 112 14.72 -0.11 0.07
N SER A 113 14.31 -1.30 0.51
CA SER A 113 15.20 -2.46 0.67
C SER A 113 15.62 -3.15 -0.63
N SER A 114 14.98 -2.79 -1.75
CA SER A 114 15.25 -3.35 -3.08
C SER A 114 16.26 -2.54 -3.91
N ILE A 115 16.78 -1.44 -3.33
CA ILE A 115 17.78 -0.53 -3.92
C ILE A 115 19.19 -0.94 -3.50
#